data_AF-U3GXH8-F1
#
_entry.id   AF-U3GXH8-F1
#
_cell.length_a   1.000
_cell.length_b   1.000
_cell.length_c   1.000
_cell.angle_alpha   90.00
_cell.angle_beta   90.00
_cell.angle_gamma   90.00
#
_symmetry.space_group_name_H-M   'P 1'
#
loop_
_entity.id
_entity.type
_entity.pdbx_description
1 polymer ?
#
loop_
_entity_poly.entity_id
_entity_poly.type
_entity_poly.pdbx_seq_one_letter_code
_entity_poly.pdbx_strand_id
1 'polypeptide(L)'
;MLKGFKDFIMRGNVVDLAVAVVIGGAFTAIVTAFTENLIQPLIASLGSGDVPGLGFFIKKGNEATFVNFGAVINAAIDFILIAAVVYFVIVLPMNKIKELQEARQGTKTDEEAPVPVETQLLTEIRDLLAKQ
;
A
#
# COMPACT_ATOMS: atom_id res chain seq x y z
N MET A 1 -3.81 1.21 -35.28
CA MET A 1 -2.92 1.25 -34.10
C MET A 1 -3.44 2.24 -33.05
N LEU A 2 -3.40 3.56 -33.28
CA LEU A 2 -3.86 4.58 -32.31
C LEU A 2 -5.32 4.41 -31.85
N LYS A 3 -6.24 4.06 -32.76
CA LYS A 3 -7.65 3.83 -32.43
C LYS A 3 -7.84 2.62 -31.50
N GLY A 4 -7.19 1.50 -31.82
CA GLY A 4 -7.22 0.29 -30.97
C GLY A 4 -6.49 0.45 -29.62
N PHE A 5 -5.47 1.30 -29.55
CA PHE A 5 -4.82 1.67 -28.29
C PHE A 5 -5.74 2.54 -27.41
N LYS A 6 -6.44 3.51 -28.02
CA LYS A 6 -7.47 4.30 -27.32
C LYS A 6 -8.59 3.39 -26.81
N ASP A 7 -9.10 2.49 -27.64
CA ASP A 7 -10.16 1.54 -27.25
C ASP A 7 -9.71 0.54 -26.17
N PHE A 8 -8.40 0.26 -26.08
CA PHE A 8 -7.80 -0.53 -25.00
C PHE A 8 -7.74 0.25 -23.67
N ILE A 9 -7.24 1.49 -23.70
CA ILE A 9 -7.17 2.35 -22.50
C ILE A 9 -8.58 2.73 -22.03
N MET A 10 -9.53 2.95 -22.93
CA MET A 10 -10.90 3.31 -22.55
C MET A 10 -11.68 2.15 -21.90
N ARG A 11 -11.11 0.95 -21.77
CA ARG A 11 -11.63 -0.04 -20.82
C ARG A 11 -11.35 0.47 -19.40
N GLY A 12 -12.39 0.94 -18.72
CA GLY A 12 -12.30 1.65 -17.43
C GLY A 12 -11.37 1.00 -16.40
N ASN A 13 -11.40 -0.33 -16.28
CA ASN A 13 -10.54 -1.07 -15.33
C ASN A 13 -9.02 -0.91 -15.59
N VAL A 14 -8.59 -0.61 -16.82
CA VAL A 14 -7.16 -0.49 -17.18
C VAL A 14 -6.59 0.84 -16.67
N VAL A 15 -7.36 1.92 -16.75
CA VAL A 15 -6.92 3.25 -16.29
C VAL A 15 -6.79 3.26 -14.78
N ASP A 16 -7.80 2.77 -14.06
CA ASP A 16 -7.78 2.75 -12.59
C ASP A 16 -6.63 1.88 -12.07
N LEU A 17 -6.39 0.72 -12.68
CA LEU A 17 -5.26 -0.14 -12.35
C LEU A 17 -3.92 0.53 -12.67
N ALA A 18 -3.80 1.19 -13.83
CA ALA A 18 -2.57 1.91 -14.19
C ALA A 18 -2.27 3.04 -13.21
N VAL A 19 -3.27 3.82 -12.81
CA VAL A 19 -3.14 4.89 -11.82
C VAL A 19 -2.73 4.31 -10.47
N ALA A 20 -3.36 3.22 -10.02
CA ALA A 20 -3.02 2.55 -8.76
C ALA A 20 -1.54 2.10 -8.72
N VAL A 21 -1.04 1.49 -9.80
CA VAL A 21 0.36 1.03 -9.89
C VAL A 21 1.33 2.20 -9.88
N VAL A 22 1.06 3.26 -10.65
CA VAL A 22 1.93 4.44 -10.73
C VAL A 22 2.00 5.17 -9.39
N ILE A 23 0.85 5.38 -8.73
CA ILE A 23 0.80 6.05 -7.42
C ILE A 23 1.47 5.19 -6.35
N GLY A 24 1.22 3.87 -6.34
CA GLY A 24 1.86 2.96 -5.39
C GLY A 24 3.38 2.97 -5.50
N GLY A 25 3.90 2.94 -6.74
CA GLY A 25 5.34 3.04 -7.00
C GLY A 25 5.94 4.37 -6.55
N ALA A 26 5.29 5.49 -6.89
CA ALA A 26 5.75 6.82 -6.50
C ALA A 26 5.79 7.00 -4.97
N PHE A 27 4.77 6.52 -4.26
CA PHE A 27 4.71 6.59 -2.81
C PHE A 27 5.80 5.75 -2.14
N THR A 28 6.01 4.53 -2.63
CA THR A 28 7.08 3.65 -2.15
C THR A 28 8.44 4.32 -2.30
N ALA A 29 8.71 4.95 -3.44
CA ALA A 29 9.95 5.67 -3.69
C ALA A 29 10.18 6.82 -2.69
N ILE A 30 9.14 7.57 -2.32
CA ILE A 30 9.24 8.64 -1.30
C ILE A 30 9.60 8.07 0.06
N VAL A 31 8.95 6.98 0.48
CA VAL A 31 9.22 6.37 1.79
C VAL A 31 10.61 5.74 1.81
N THR A 32 11.01 5.02 0.76
CA THR A 32 12.37 4.49 0.64
C THR A 32 13.41 5.60 0.71
N ALA A 33 13.22 6.71 -0.02
CA ALA A 33 14.13 7.85 0.04
C ALA A 33 14.20 8.44 1.46
N PHE A 34 13.06 8.53 2.16
CA PHE A 34 13.05 8.99 3.55
C PHE A 34 13.87 8.05 4.46
N THR A 35 13.64 6.74 4.38
CA THR A 35 14.34 5.81 5.27
C THR A 35 15.82 5.70 4.93
N GLU A 36 16.18 5.61 3.65
CA GLU A 36 17.59 5.55 3.20
C GLU A 36 18.39 6.80 3.58
N ASN A 37 17.80 8.00 3.46
CA ASN A 37 18.54 9.24 3.67
C ASN A 37 18.47 9.76 5.11
N LEU A 38 17.46 9.38 5.90
CA LEU A 38 17.30 9.88 7.27
C LEU A 38 17.43 8.78 8.31
N ILE A 39 16.77 7.63 8.13
CA ILE A 39 16.71 6.60 9.16
C ILE A 39 17.94 5.69 9.14
N GLN A 40 18.40 5.25 7.97
CA GLN A 40 19.57 4.39 7.85
C GLN A 40 20.85 5.05 8.41
N PRO A 41 21.16 6.34 8.16
CA PRO A 41 22.31 7.00 8.77
C PRO A 41 22.19 7.09 10.29
N LEU A 42 20.98 7.28 10.85
CA LEU A 42 20.75 7.30 12.29
C LEU A 42 21.00 5.92 12.90
N ILE A 43 20.50 4.85 12.26
CA ILE A 43 20.75 3.47 12.71
C ILE A 43 22.23 3.12 12.57
N ALA A 44 22.87 3.49 11.47
CA ALA A 44 24.29 3.28 11.24
C ALA A 44 25.15 4.06 12.27
N SER A 45 24.70 5.22 12.73
CA SER A 45 25.39 5.97 13.79
C SER A 45 25.30 5.29 15.16
N LEU A 46 24.25 4.49 15.40
CA LEU A 46 24.08 3.69 16.61
C LEU A 46 24.79 2.33 16.53
N GLY A 47 24.98 1.81 15.32
CA GLY A 47 25.84 0.66 15.02
C GLY A 47 27.31 1.08 15.01
N SER A 48 27.96 1.07 16.18
CA SER A 48 29.37 1.39 16.45
C SER A 48 30.30 1.51 15.23
N GLY A 49 30.93 2.68 15.09
CA GLY A 49 31.80 3.09 13.97
C GLY A 49 33.10 2.29 13.72
N ASP A 50 33.26 1.08 14.25
CA ASP A 50 34.45 0.24 14.06
C ASP A 50 34.16 -1.24 13.72
N VAL A 51 32.89 -1.65 13.59
CA VAL A 51 32.53 -3.01 13.14
C VAL A 51 31.96 -2.91 11.73
N PRO A 52 32.50 -3.65 10.74
CA PRO A 52 31.99 -3.65 9.37
C PRO A 52 30.60 -4.29 9.32
N GLY A 53 29.58 -3.53 9.70
CA GLY A 53 28.19 -3.95 9.74
C GLY A 53 27.90 -5.13 10.67
N LEU A 54 26.61 -5.31 10.96
CA LEU A 54 26.09 -6.59 11.47
C LEU A 54 26.22 -7.61 10.34
N GLY A 55 27.41 -8.17 10.12
CA GLY A 55 27.62 -9.10 9.02
C GLY A 55 28.84 -9.98 9.21
N PHE A 56 28.79 -11.16 8.61
CA PHE A 56 29.89 -12.13 8.68
C PHE A 56 30.07 -12.85 7.35
N PHE A 57 31.30 -13.28 7.08
CA PHE A 57 31.60 -14.13 5.93
C PHE A 57 31.38 -15.59 6.29
N ILE A 58 30.55 -16.30 5.51
CA ILE A 58 30.39 -17.76 5.65
C ILE A 58 31.69 -18.47 5.26
N LYS A 59 32.39 -17.98 4.23
CA LYS A 59 33.76 -18.40 3.89
C LYS A 59 34.70 -17.19 3.96
N LYS A 60 35.67 -17.23 4.87
CA LYS A 60 36.70 -16.18 4.98
C LYS A 60 37.39 -15.97 3.63
N GLY A 61 37.39 -14.72 3.14
CA GLY A 61 38.05 -14.33 1.89
C GLY A 61 37.19 -14.44 0.62
N ASN A 62 35.92 -14.84 0.71
CA ASN A 62 35.00 -14.80 -0.42
C ASN A 62 33.92 -13.73 -0.20
N GLU A 63 34.02 -12.62 -0.94
CA GLU A 63 33.06 -11.50 -0.88
C GLU A 63 31.63 -11.92 -1.21
N ALA A 64 31.44 -12.92 -2.08
CA ALA A 64 30.12 -13.45 -2.42
C ALA A 64 29.46 -14.22 -1.25
N THR A 65 30.18 -14.46 -0.16
CA THR A 65 29.65 -15.14 1.05
C THR A 65 29.45 -14.19 2.24
N PHE A 66 29.52 -12.89 2.01
CA PHE A 66 29.22 -11.89 3.03
C PHE A 66 27.72 -11.86 3.33
N VAL A 67 27.35 -12.17 4.56
CA VAL A 67 25.97 -12.07 5.05
C VAL A 67 25.81 -10.73 5.74
N ASN A 68 24.97 -9.86 5.19
CA ASN A 68 24.68 -8.54 5.73
C ASN A 68 23.35 -8.55 6.51
N PHE A 69 23.39 -8.80 7.82
CA PHE A 69 22.21 -8.71 8.68
C PHE A 69 21.71 -7.27 8.83
N GLY A 70 22.58 -6.27 8.72
CA GLY A 70 22.20 -4.85 8.72
C GLY A 70 21.22 -4.51 7.60
N ALA A 71 21.46 -5.04 6.40
CA ALA A 71 20.55 -4.86 5.26
C ALA A 71 19.16 -5.46 5.51
N VAL A 72 19.08 -6.61 6.19
CA VAL A 72 17.80 -7.25 6.52
C VAL A 72 17.02 -6.43 7.56
N ILE A 73 17.70 -5.91 8.57
CA ILE A 73 17.09 -5.04 9.59
C ILE A 73 16.58 -3.75 8.95
N ASN A 74 17.38 -3.12 8.08
CA ASN A 74 16.97 -1.92 7.35
C ASN A 74 15.72 -2.20 6.50
N ALA A 75 15.70 -3.30 5.74
CA ALA A 75 14.54 -3.68 4.94
C ALA A 75 13.28 -3.94 5.78
N ALA A 76 13.42 -4.51 6.98
CA ALA A 76 12.31 -4.70 7.90
C ALA A 76 11.77 -3.35 8.42
N ILE A 77 12.65 -2.40 8.71
CA ILE A 77 12.28 -1.04 9.13
C ILE A 77 11.58 -0.29 7.99
N ASP A 78 12.12 -0.37 6.77
CA ASP A 78 11.49 0.17 5.55
C ASP A 78 10.06 -0.33 5.40
N PHE A 79 9.86 -1.65 5.50
CA PHE A 79 8.56 -2.28 5.39
C PHE A 79 7.57 -1.76 6.44
N ILE A 80 7.99 -1.69 7.71
CA ILE A 80 7.14 -1.20 8.81
C ILE A 80 6.78 0.26 8.60
N LEU A 81 7.73 1.10 8.16
CA LEU A 81 7.47 2.51 7.87
C LEU A 81 6.49 2.67 6.71
N ILE A 82 6.70 2.00 5.59
CA ILE A 82 5.76 2.04 4.45
C ILE A 82 4.36 1.63 4.91
N ALA A 83 4.24 0.51 5.61
CA ALA A 83 2.96 0.02 6.12
C ALA A 83 2.31 1.02 7.07
N ALA A 84 3.08 1.63 7.97
CA ALA A 84 2.60 2.65 8.90
C ALA A 84 2.07 3.88 8.15
N VAL A 85 2.84 4.44 7.20
CA VAL A 85 2.40 5.63 6.48
C VAL A 85 1.15 5.32 5.63
N VAL A 86 1.12 4.18 4.91
CA VAL A 86 -0.08 3.76 4.16
C VAL A 86 -1.29 3.62 5.09
N TYR A 87 -1.11 3.00 6.25
CA TYR A 87 -2.17 2.82 7.22
C TYR A 87 -2.69 4.16 7.76
N PHE A 88 -1.81 5.05 8.22
CA PHE A 88 -2.20 6.31 8.83
C PHE A 88 -2.73 7.35 7.83
N VAL A 89 -2.20 7.38 6.60
CA VAL A 89 -2.55 8.40 5.59
C VAL A 89 -3.74 7.97 4.73
N ILE A 90 -3.92 6.66 4.47
CA ILE A 90 -4.96 6.16 3.57
C ILE A 90 -6.01 5.36 4.34
N VAL A 91 -5.59 4.30 5.04
CA VAL A 91 -6.54 3.34 5.64
C VAL A 91 -7.33 3.97 6.78
N LEU A 92 -6.66 4.65 7.72
CA LEU A 92 -7.28 5.25 8.89
C LEU A 92 -8.33 6.34 8.54
N PRO A 93 -8.05 7.34 7.67
CA PRO A 93 -9.06 8.30 7.29
C PRO A 93 -10.19 7.66 6.48
N MET A 94 -9.88 6.69 5.62
CA MET A 94 -10.92 5.99 4.86
C MET A 94 -11.85 5.19 5.77
N ASN A 95 -11.31 4.50 6.78
CA ASN A 95 -12.11 3.80 7.79
C ASN A 95 -12.95 4.77 8.63
N LYS A 96 -12.40 5.93 9.03
CA LYS A 96 -13.17 6.95 9.77
C LYS A 96 -14.31 7.57 8.95
N ILE A 97 -14.09 7.79 7.66
CA ILE A 97 -15.13 8.32 6.77
C ILE A 97 -16.24 7.29 6.61
N LYS A 98 -15.90 6.01 6.41
CA LYS A 98 -16.89 4.92 6.36
C LYS A 98 -17.71 4.83 7.65
N GLU A 99 -17.04 4.82 8.80
CA GLU A 99 -17.72 4.78 10.11
C GLU A 99 -18.68 5.99 10.30
N LEU A 100 -18.30 7.19 9.85
CA LEU A 100 -19.15 8.37 9.90
C LEU A 100 -20.33 8.29 8.92
N GLN A 101 -20.16 7.65 7.76
CA GLN A 101 -21.23 7.42 6.79
C GLN A 101 -22.22 6.37 7.32
N GLU A 102 -21.73 5.28 7.90
CA GLU A 102 -22.52 4.23 8.55
C GLU A 102 -23.31 4.79 9.75
N ALA A 103 -22.69 5.63 10.58
CA ALA A 103 -23.37 6.30 11.70
C ALA A 103 -24.46 7.28 11.25
N ARG A 104 -24.33 7.88 10.07
CA ARG A 104 -25.35 8.78 9.48
C ARG A 104 -26.48 8.03 8.80
N GLN A 105 -26.23 6.82 8.29
CA GLN A 105 -27.23 6.03 7.56
C GLN A 105 -28.02 5.06 8.46
N GLY A 106 -27.61 4.86 9.72
CA GLY A 106 -28.35 4.05 10.70
C GLY A 106 -28.36 2.55 10.41
N THR A 107 -27.77 2.12 9.29
CA THR A 107 -27.54 0.74 8.90
C THR A 107 -26.15 0.32 9.33
N LYS A 108 -26.07 -0.48 10.41
CA LYS A 108 -24.92 -1.37 10.61
C LYS A 108 -25.02 -2.43 9.52
N THR A 109 -24.30 -2.25 8.42
CA THR A 109 -24.18 -3.28 7.40
C THR A 109 -22.71 -3.41 7.07
N ASP A 110 -22.20 -4.59 7.40
CA ASP A 110 -20.86 -5.02 7.10
C ASP A 110 -20.58 -4.89 5.59
N GLU A 111 -19.36 -4.45 5.27
CA GLU A 111 -18.72 -4.51 3.95
C GLU A 111 -19.21 -3.54 2.85
N GLU A 112 -18.76 -2.28 2.93
CA GLU A 112 -18.77 -1.36 1.79
C GLU A 112 -17.52 -1.55 0.89
N ALA A 113 -17.65 -2.47 -0.07
CA ALA A 113 -17.31 -2.14 -1.45
C ALA A 113 -18.52 -1.38 -2.04
N PRO A 114 -18.34 -0.45 -3.00
CA PRO A 114 -19.47 0.21 -3.64
C PRO A 114 -20.35 -0.89 -4.25
N VAL A 115 -21.56 -1.05 -3.71
CA VAL A 115 -22.53 -2.02 -4.22
C VAL A 115 -22.69 -1.74 -5.72
N PRO A 116 -22.43 -2.73 -6.60
CA PRO A 116 -22.61 -2.56 -8.04
C PRO A 116 -23.98 -1.96 -8.33
N VAL A 117 -24.09 -1.06 -9.32
CA VAL A 117 -25.35 -0.39 -9.68
C VAL A 117 -26.50 -1.40 -9.86
N GLU A 118 -26.16 -2.60 -10.33
CA GLU A 118 -27.06 -3.75 -10.44
C GLU A 118 -27.67 -4.18 -9.09
N THR A 119 -26.87 -4.25 -8.03
CA THR A 119 -27.36 -4.59 -6.67
C THR A 119 -28.23 -3.50 -6.06
N GLN A 120 -27.99 -2.23 -6.39
CA GLN A 120 -28.88 -1.12 -6.00
C GLN A 120 -30.22 -1.23 -6.71
N LEU A 121 -30.22 -1.42 -8.04
CA LEU A 121 -31.42 -1.67 -8.84
C LEU A 121 -32.21 -2.89 -8.35
N LEU A 122 -31.54 -3.99 -8.01
CA LEU A 122 -32.18 -5.18 -7.47
C LEU A 122 -32.83 -4.93 -6.09
N THR A 123 -32.22 -4.08 -5.28
CA THR A 123 -32.80 -3.65 -3.98
C THR A 123 -34.05 -2.81 -4.21
N GLU A 124 -34.01 -1.86 -5.14
CA GLU A 124 -35.16 -1.06 -5.54
C GLU A 124 -36.30 -1.92 -6.10
N ILE A 125 -35.99 -2.88 -6.98
CA ILE A 125 -36.98 -3.82 -7.53
C ILE A 125 -37.63 -4.66 -6.42
N ARG A 126 -36.83 -5.19 -5.48
CA ARG A 126 -37.35 -5.92 -4.32
C ARG A 126 -38.32 -5.06 -3.52
N ASP A 127 -37.97 -3.82 -3.24
CA ASP A 127 -38.76 -2.92 -2.43
C ASP A 127 -40.05 -2.46 -3.14
N LEU A 128 -40.03 -2.38 -4.47
CA LEU A 128 -41.22 -2.14 -5.29
C LEU A 128 -42.14 -3.37 -5.33
N LEU A 129 -41.58 -4.58 -5.39
CA LEU A 129 -42.36 -5.82 -5.35
C LEU A 129 -42.96 -6.09 -3.96
N ALA A 130 -42.27 -5.74 -2.88
CA ALA A 130 -42.79 -5.87 -1.52
C ALA A 130 -43.97 -4.92 -1.23
N LYS A 131 -44.18 -3.90 -2.08
CA LYS A 131 -45.29 -2.95 -2.00
C LYS A 131 -46.50 -3.34 -2.85
N GLN A 132 -46.40 -4.40 -3.65
CA GLN A 132 -47.53 -4.99 -4.41
C GLN A 132 -48.19 -6.11 -3.60
#